data_AF-A0A7W6ICZ4-F1
#
_entry.id   AF-A0A7W6ICZ4-F1
#
_cell.length_a   1.000
_cell.length_b   1.000
_cell.length_c   1.000
_cell.angle_alpha   90.00
_cell.angle_beta   90.00
_cell.angle_gamma   90.00
#
_symmetry.space_group_name_H-M   'P 1'
#
loop_
_entity.id
_entity.type
_entity.pdbx_description
1 polymer ?
#
loop_
_entity_poly.entity_id
_entity_poly.type
_entity_poly.pdbx_seq_one_letter_code
_entity_poly.pdbx_strand_id
1 'polypeptide(L)'
;MSKSRRKAEKFSHERRPEPIRPLTPNQGVYLDALRDSQQIIVMGPAGTGKTFIAGTHAADQLRLHRVRRVIITRPNVPAGRSLGYFPGTLEEKFAPWVAPLTGVISQRLGSNVFDNAVRNDDIIVVPFETMRGSSWDHSLIILDEAQNTLPQEMKLFLTRIGEGSQVIINGDVSQTDLKETSGLRKVIHMVKKYSLPVPIIEFTMDDIVRSDICAQWVRAFHEEGI
;
A
#
# COMPACT_ATOMS: atom_id res chain seq x y z
N MET A 1 -19.83 -38.62 -14.99
CA MET A 1 -19.11 -37.86 -13.94
C MET A 1 -20.07 -37.54 -12.80
N SER A 2 -19.73 -37.91 -11.56
CA SER A 2 -20.60 -37.77 -10.37
C SER A 2 -20.96 -36.32 -10.05
N LYS A 3 -22.22 -36.06 -9.64
CA LYS A 3 -22.71 -34.75 -9.14
C LYS A 3 -21.83 -34.17 -8.01
N SER A 4 -21.15 -35.02 -7.24
CA SER A 4 -20.21 -34.63 -6.19
C SER A 4 -18.94 -33.95 -6.73
N ARG A 5 -18.38 -34.48 -7.84
CA ARG A 5 -17.18 -33.92 -8.50
C ARG A 5 -17.46 -32.54 -9.11
N ARG A 6 -18.63 -32.37 -9.76
CA ARG A 6 -19.06 -31.08 -10.30
C ARG A 6 -19.30 -30.02 -9.22
N LYS A 7 -19.74 -30.41 -8.02
CA LYS A 7 -19.91 -29.48 -6.89
C LYS A 7 -18.55 -29.03 -6.34
N ALA A 8 -17.60 -29.96 -6.18
CA ALA A 8 -16.25 -29.64 -5.74
C ALA A 8 -15.48 -28.73 -6.71
N GLU A 9 -15.63 -28.94 -8.03
CA GLU A 9 -15.05 -28.07 -9.07
C GLU A 9 -15.73 -26.68 -9.13
N LYS A 10 -17.04 -26.60 -8.88
CA LYS A 10 -17.76 -25.31 -8.82
C LYS A 10 -17.37 -24.50 -7.58
N PHE A 11 -17.15 -25.17 -6.44
CA PHE A 11 -16.65 -24.55 -5.21
C PHE A 11 -15.14 -24.24 -5.23
N SER A 12 -14.34 -24.89 -6.09
CA SER A 12 -12.91 -24.56 -6.22
C SER A 12 -12.67 -23.29 -7.02
N HIS A 13 -13.52 -22.99 -8.01
CA HIS A 13 -13.47 -21.73 -8.76
C HIS A 13 -13.89 -20.52 -7.92
N GLU A 14 -14.77 -20.70 -6.92
CA GLU A 14 -15.14 -19.63 -5.96
C GLU A 14 -14.03 -19.26 -4.96
N ARG A 15 -12.93 -20.02 -4.87
CA ARG A 15 -11.90 -19.84 -3.82
C ARG A 15 -10.61 -19.16 -4.25
N ARG A 16 -10.42 -18.90 -5.55
CA ARG A 16 -9.24 -18.19 -6.05
C ARG A 16 -9.69 -17.00 -6.87
N PRO A 17 -9.60 -15.78 -6.33
CA PRO A 17 -9.94 -14.61 -7.12
C PRO A 17 -8.98 -14.51 -8.30
N GLU A 18 -9.51 -14.12 -9.46
CA GLU A 18 -8.73 -13.99 -10.70
C GLU A 18 -7.47 -13.15 -10.47
N PRO A 19 -6.35 -13.48 -11.13
CA PRO A 19 -5.14 -12.66 -11.06
C PRO A 19 -5.46 -11.20 -11.39
N ILE A 20 -4.90 -10.27 -10.62
CA ILE A 20 -4.98 -8.85 -10.95
C ILE A 20 -4.33 -8.64 -12.34
N ARG A 21 -5.01 -7.89 -13.19
CA ARG A 21 -4.53 -7.54 -14.53
C ARG A 21 -4.30 -6.04 -14.60
N PRO A 22 -3.20 -5.59 -15.24
CA PRO A 22 -2.97 -4.18 -15.44
C PRO A 22 -4.00 -3.63 -16.42
N LEU A 23 -4.46 -2.41 -16.16
CA LEU A 23 -5.33 -1.65 -17.05
C LEU A 23 -4.53 -0.61 -17.86
N THR A 24 -3.32 -0.31 -17.43
CA THR A 24 -2.37 0.57 -18.15
C THR A 24 -0.98 -0.08 -18.24
N PRO A 25 -0.13 0.30 -19.19
CA PRO A 25 1.23 -0.23 -19.29
C PRO A 25 2.05 -0.05 -18.01
N ASN A 26 1.98 1.12 -17.35
CA ASN A 26 2.72 1.35 -16.11
C ASN A 26 2.20 0.49 -14.95
N GLN A 27 0.90 0.14 -14.94
CA GLN A 27 0.40 -0.82 -13.94
C GLN A 27 1.00 -2.21 -14.17
N GLY A 28 1.27 -2.57 -15.43
CA GLY A 28 2.01 -3.78 -15.79
C GLY A 28 3.42 -3.77 -15.21
N VAL A 29 4.16 -2.68 -15.45
CA VAL A 29 5.51 -2.46 -14.88
C VAL A 29 5.47 -2.57 -13.35
N TYR A 30 4.45 -2.01 -12.70
CA TYR A 30 4.30 -2.12 -11.26
C TYR A 30 4.06 -3.56 -10.78
N LEU A 31 3.14 -4.28 -11.43
CA LEU A 31 2.89 -5.68 -11.13
C LEU A 31 4.11 -6.56 -11.34
N ASP A 32 4.97 -6.22 -12.31
CA ASP A 32 6.22 -6.93 -12.58
C ASP A 32 7.23 -6.67 -11.45
N ALA A 33 7.44 -5.40 -11.07
CA ALA A 33 8.31 -5.05 -9.95
C ALA A 33 7.90 -5.70 -8.62
N LEU A 34 6.59 -5.83 -8.36
CA LEU A 34 6.07 -6.50 -7.16
C LEU A 34 6.40 -8.00 -7.10
N ARG A 35 6.71 -8.65 -8.22
CA ARG A 35 7.13 -10.06 -8.24
C ARG A 35 8.62 -10.23 -7.99
N ASP A 36 9.42 -9.28 -8.47
CA ASP A 36 10.87 -9.48 -8.60
C ASP A 36 11.70 -8.68 -7.58
N SER A 37 11.09 -7.74 -6.85
CA SER A 37 11.81 -6.82 -5.95
C SER A 37 11.38 -6.92 -4.50
N GLN A 38 12.34 -6.83 -3.57
CA GLN A 38 12.06 -6.79 -2.13
C GLN A 38 11.63 -5.40 -1.66
N GLN A 39 11.97 -4.34 -2.39
CA GLN A 39 11.54 -2.99 -2.09
C GLN A 39 11.14 -2.28 -3.37
N ILE A 40 9.99 -1.62 -3.35
CA ILE A 40 9.43 -0.89 -4.48
C ILE A 40 8.96 0.48 -4.00
N ILE A 41 9.29 1.52 -4.75
CA ILE A 41 8.69 2.85 -4.60
C ILE A 41 7.75 3.07 -5.78
N VAL A 42 6.50 3.39 -5.51
CA VAL A 42 5.53 3.78 -6.53
C VAL A 42 4.96 5.15 -6.21
N MET A 43 5.01 6.02 -7.21
CA MET A 43 4.53 7.38 -7.14
C MET A 43 3.39 7.60 -8.11
N GLY A 44 2.57 8.59 -7.82
CA GLY A 44 1.73 9.24 -8.81
C GLY A 44 0.34 9.59 -8.28
N PRO A 45 -0.52 10.18 -9.13
CA PRO A 45 -1.78 10.77 -8.71
C PRO A 45 -2.76 9.80 -8.05
N ALA A 46 -3.78 10.36 -7.40
CA ALA A 46 -4.91 9.58 -6.90
C ALA A 46 -5.67 8.93 -8.08
N GLY A 47 -6.13 7.69 -7.90
CA GLY A 47 -6.89 6.97 -8.94
C GLY A 47 -6.05 6.22 -9.97
N THR A 48 -4.72 6.24 -9.88
CA THR A 48 -3.80 5.45 -10.74
C THR A 48 -3.71 3.97 -10.38
N GLY A 49 -4.30 3.57 -9.24
CA GLY A 49 -4.34 2.19 -8.79
C GLY A 49 -3.22 1.76 -7.83
N LYS A 50 -2.28 2.66 -7.46
CA LYS A 50 -1.16 2.35 -6.55
C LYS A 50 -1.56 1.60 -5.27
N THR A 51 -2.51 2.14 -4.50
CA THR A 51 -3.02 1.54 -3.25
C THR A 51 -3.83 0.26 -3.51
N PHE A 52 -4.61 0.23 -4.60
CA PHE A 52 -5.41 -0.94 -4.98
C PHE A 52 -4.54 -2.14 -5.35
N ILE A 53 -3.53 -1.93 -6.18
CA ILE A 53 -2.59 -2.96 -6.61
C ILE A 53 -1.76 -3.45 -5.40
N ALA A 54 -1.27 -2.54 -4.56
CA ALA A 54 -0.52 -2.89 -3.35
C ALA A 54 -1.36 -3.76 -2.39
N GLY A 55 -2.60 -3.35 -2.09
CA GLY A 55 -3.51 -4.09 -1.23
C GLY A 55 -3.89 -5.46 -1.80
N THR A 56 -4.16 -5.53 -3.10
CA THR A 56 -4.47 -6.79 -3.78
C THR A 56 -3.29 -7.76 -3.74
N HIS A 57 -2.08 -7.27 -4.00
CA HIS A 57 -0.86 -8.07 -3.92
C HIS A 57 -0.60 -8.56 -2.50
N ALA A 58 -0.77 -7.70 -1.48
CA ALA A 58 -0.62 -8.08 -0.08
C ALA A 58 -1.59 -9.18 0.35
N ALA A 59 -2.86 -9.05 -0.02
CA ALA A 59 -3.87 -10.09 0.21
C ALA A 59 -3.47 -11.42 -0.44
N ASP A 60 -2.96 -11.37 -1.67
CA ASP A 60 -2.55 -12.57 -2.40
C ASP A 60 -1.29 -13.22 -1.79
N GLN A 61 -0.29 -12.44 -1.37
CA GLN A 61 0.90 -12.98 -0.69
C GLN A 61 0.54 -13.65 0.64
N LEU A 62 -0.37 -13.04 1.41
CA LEU A 62 -0.83 -13.59 2.68
C LEU A 62 -1.62 -14.89 2.46
N ARG A 63 -2.60 -14.87 1.54
CA ARG A 63 -3.42 -16.06 1.21
C ARG A 63 -2.60 -17.22 0.68
N LEU A 64 -1.51 -16.94 -0.04
CA LEU A 64 -0.59 -17.96 -0.56
C LEU A 64 0.48 -18.39 0.46
N HIS A 65 0.42 -17.88 1.70
CA HIS A 65 1.40 -18.12 2.76
C HIS A 65 2.85 -17.79 2.36
N ARG A 66 3.03 -16.83 1.45
CA ARG A 66 4.35 -16.35 1.02
C ARG A 66 4.93 -15.35 2.01
N VAL A 67 4.06 -14.65 2.74
CA VAL A 67 4.40 -13.84 3.91
C VAL A 67 3.57 -14.31 5.09
N ARG A 68 4.13 -14.17 6.29
CA ARG A 68 3.43 -14.47 7.55
C ARG A 68 2.50 -13.34 7.95
N ARG A 69 2.85 -12.11 7.60
CA ARG A 69 2.15 -10.91 8.06
C ARG A 69 2.09 -9.84 6.99
N VAL A 70 0.99 -9.09 6.96
CA VAL A 70 0.87 -7.82 6.25
C VAL A 70 0.86 -6.70 7.28
N ILE A 71 1.73 -5.71 7.09
CA ILE A 71 1.88 -4.56 7.98
C ILE A 71 1.52 -3.31 7.20
N ILE A 72 0.55 -2.56 7.72
CA ILE A 72 0.07 -1.34 7.09
C ILE A 72 0.49 -0.16 7.96
N THR A 73 1.12 0.83 7.35
CA THR A 73 1.45 2.07 8.03
C THR A 73 1.21 3.27 7.14
N ARG A 74 1.02 4.43 7.77
CA ARG A 74 0.82 5.72 7.14
C ARG A 74 1.43 6.77 8.07
N PRO A 75 2.14 7.80 7.56
CA PRO A 75 2.61 8.87 8.42
C PRO A 75 1.43 9.70 8.94
N ASN A 76 1.59 10.28 10.11
CA ASN A 76 0.62 11.24 10.62
C ASN A 76 0.69 12.52 9.79
N VAL A 77 -0.41 12.85 9.12
CA VAL A 77 -0.54 14.15 8.46
C VAL A 77 -0.80 15.18 9.55
N PRO A 78 0.04 16.22 9.72
CA PRO A 78 -0.22 17.26 10.71
C PRO A 78 -1.36 18.15 10.24
N ALA A 79 -2.61 17.68 10.34
CA ALA A 79 -3.81 18.49 10.09
C ALA A 79 -4.07 19.52 11.23
N GLY A 80 -3.01 19.98 11.91
CA GLY A 80 -3.08 20.90 13.05
C GLY A 80 -3.53 20.28 14.38
N ARG A 81 -3.88 18.98 14.43
CA ARG A 81 -4.21 18.26 15.66
C ARG A 81 -3.53 16.89 15.68
N SER A 82 -2.86 16.57 16.79
CA SER A 82 -2.33 15.21 17.03
C SER A 82 -3.48 14.21 17.13
N LEU A 83 -3.26 12.96 16.70
CA LEU A 83 -4.18 11.82 16.90
C LEU A 83 -4.68 11.72 18.35
N GLY A 84 -3.94 12.25 19.32
CA GLY A 84 -4.37 12.34 20.72
C GLY A 84 -5.69 13.11 20.97
N TYR A 85 -6.17 13.93 20.03
CA TYR A 85 -7.36 14.78 20.23
C TYR A 85 -8.71 14.06 20.07
N PHE A 86 -8.77 12.95 19.34
CA PHE A 86 -10.02 12.20 19.17
C PHE A 86 -10.25 11.21 20.32
N PRO A 87 -11.49 10.96 20.79
CA PRO A 87 -11.77 9.92 21.77
C PRO A 87 -11.57 8.51 21.16
N GLY A 88 -11.21 7.51 21.98
CA GLY A 88 -11.01 6.11 21.56
C GLY A 88 -9.57 5.60 21.70
N THR A 89 -9.35 4.34 21.32
CA THR A 89 -8.03 3.69 21.20
C THR A 89 -7.21 4.30 20.05
N LEU A 90 -5.89 4.10 20.03
CA LEU A 90 -5.04 4.61 18.95
C LEU A 90 -5.43 4.00 17.60
N GLU A 91 -5.78 2.72 17.63
CA GLU A 91 -6.22 1.92 16.49
C GLU A 91 -7.53 2.45 15.90
N GLU A 92 -8.54 2.72 16.74
CA GLU A 92 -9.83 3.28 16.29
C GLU A 92 -9.67 4.65 15.62
N LYS A 93 -8.74 5.48 16.10
CA LYS A 93 -8.46 6.80 15.51
C LYS A 93 -7.73 6.72 14.18
N PHE A 94 -6.92 5.67 14.01
CA PHE A 94 -6.13 5.46 12.80
C PHE A 94 -6.91 4.70 11.71
N ALA A 95 -7.93 3.93 12.09
CA ALA A 95 -8.73 3.11 11.18
C ALA A 95 -9.27 3.86 9.94
N PRO A 96 -9.81 5.09 10.03
CA PRO A 96 -10.28 5.83 8.85
C PRO A 96 -9.18 6.10 7.81
N TRP A 97 -7.95 6.29 8.25
CA TRP A 97 -6.81 6.65 7.41
C TRP A 97 -6.28 5.48 6.59
N VAL A 98 -6.45 4.25 7.11
CA VAL A 98 -6.04 3.01 6.45
C VAL A 98 -7.20 2.28 5.77
N ALA A 99 -8.44 2.73 6.01
CA ALA A 99 -9.66 2.15 5.46
C ALA A 99 -9.63 1.89 3.95
N PRO A 100 -9.07 2.79 3.10
CA PRO A 100 -8.96 2.51 1.67
C PRO A 100 -8.14 1.25 1.37
N LEU A 101 -7.01 1.07 2.04
CA LEU A 101 -6.11 -0.06 1.83
C LEU A 101 -6.65 -1.34 2.47
N THR A 102 -7.14 -1.27 3.72
CA THR A 102 -7.72 -2.43 4.40
C THR A 102 -9.01 -2.91 3.72
N GLY A 103 -9.80 -1.98 3.16
CA GLY A 103 -10.98 -2.29 2.36
C GLY A 103 -10.64 -3.11 1.10
N VAL A 104 -9.57 -2.76 0.39
CA VAL A 104 -9.09 -3.54 -0.77
C VAL A 104 -8.65 -4.94 -0.36
N ILE A 105 -7.88 -5.07 0.73
CA ILE A 105 -7.43 -6.36 1.23
C ILE A 105 -8.63 -7.21 1.65
N SER A 106 -9.59 -6.63 2.37
CA SER A 106 -10.82 -7.28 2.81
C SER A 106 -11.66 -7.75 1.63
N GLN A 107 -11.83 -6.92 0.60
CA GLN A 107 -12.51 -7.31 -0.63
C GLN A 107 -11.82 -8.48 -1.34
N ARG A 108 -10.47 -8.48 -1.37
CA ARG A 108 -9.68 -9.52 -2.04
C ARG A 108 -9.64 -10.85 -1.29
N LEU A 109 -9.67 -10.82 0.05
CA LEU A 109 -9.68 -12.02 0.91
C LEU A 109 -11.09 -12.55 1.18
N GLY A 110 -12.09 -11.67 1.16
CA GLY A 110 -13.40 -11.88 1.77
C GLY A 110 -13.40 -11.44 3.24
N SER A 111 -14.48 -10.79 3.68
CA SER A 111 -14.59 -10.15 5.00
C SER A 111 -14.27 -11.10 6.16
N ASN A 112 -14.84 -12.30 6.17
CA ASN A 112 -14.60 -13.28 7.25
C ASN A 112 -13.12 -13.70 7.35
N VAL A 113 -12.43 -13.81 6.21
CA VAL A 113 -11.00 -14.18 6.19
C VAL A 113 -10.15 -13.01 6.67
N PHE A 114 -10.49 -11.81 6.23
CA PHE A 114 -9.84 -10.59 6.68
C PHE A 114 -9.99 -10.38 8.19
N ASP A 115 -11.20 -10.49 8.73
CA ASP A 115 -11.46 -10.31 10.16
C ASP A 115 -10.72 -11.35 11.01
N ASN A 116 -10.61 -12.59 10.52
CA ASN A 116 -9.79 -13.62 11.16
C ASN A 116 -8.30 -13.27 11.12
N ALA A 117 -7.79 -12.81 9.98
CA ALA A 117 -6.39 -12.42 9.82
C ALA A 117 -6.02 -11.23 10.70
N VAL A 118 -6.91 -10.25 10.85
CA VAL A 118 -6.72 -9.13 11.79
C VAL A 118 -6.70 -9.64 13.24
N ARG A 119 -7.64 -10.50 13.65
CA ARG A 119 -7.68 -11.06 15.02
C ARG A 119 -6.46 -11.92 15.37
N ASN A 120 -5.82 -12.51 14.38
CA ASN A 120 -4.62 -13.34 14.55
C ASN A 120 -3.31 -12.55 14.42
N ASP A 121 -3.37 -11.22 14.24
CA ASP A 121 -2.22 -10.36 13.93
C ASP A 121 -1.47 -10.76 12.64
N ASP A 122 -2.15 -11.43 11.70
CA ASP A 122 -1.66 -11.70 10.34
C ASP A 122 -1.76 -10.44 9.46
N ILE A 123 -2.71 -9.54 9.76
CA ILE A 123 -2.81 -8.21 9.18
C ILE A 123 -2.84 -7.21 10.33
N ILE A 124 -1.83 -6.36 10.42
CA ILE A 124 -1.74 -5.35 11.49
C ILE A 124 -1.56 -3.95 10.91
N VAL A 125 -2.15 -2.99 11.60
CA VAL A 125 -1.96 -1.57 11.34
C VAL A 125 -1.02 -1.04 12.39
N VAL A 126 0.13 -0.53 11.97
CA VAL A 126 1.19 -0.03 12.85
C VAL A 126 1.33 1.47 12.66
N PRO A 127 0.92 2.27 13.65
CA PRO A 127 1.16 3.71 13.65
C PRO A 127 2.65 4.00 13.57
N PHE A 128 3.03 5.01 12.79
CA PHE A 128 4.42 5.27 12.44
C PHE A 128 5.31 5.50 13.69
N GLU A 129 4.76 6.12 14.73
CA GLU A 129 5.43 6.40 16.01
C GLU A 129 5.81 5.14 16.78
N THR A 130 5.04 4.07 16.61
CA THR A 130 5.19 2.82 17.35
C THR A 130 6.21 1.88 16.70
N MET A 131 6.73 2.22 15.52
CA MET A 131 7.70 1.39 14.79
C MET A 131 9.08 1.30 15.43
N ARG A 132 9.38 2.20 16.39
CA ARG A 132 10.64 2.18 17.11
C ARG A 132 10.76 0.91 17.96
N GLY A 133 11.79 0.11 17.68
CA GLY A 133 12.08 -1.10 18.46
C GLY A 133 11.44 -2.37 17.90
N SER A 134 10.61 -2.27 16.87
CA SER A 134 10.11 -3.43 16.12
C SER A 134 11.12 -3.90 15.07
N SER A 135 11.03 -5.17 14.68
CA SER A 135 11.66 -5.73 13.48
C SER A 135 10.63 -6.60 12.80
N TRP A 136 10.57 -6.54 11.47
CA TRP A 136 9.52 -7.20 10.70
C TRP A 136 10.16 -8.18 9.71
N ASP A 137 10.28 -9.43 10.13
CA ASP A 137 10.73 -10.55 9.29
C ASP A 137 9.54 -11.24 8.61
N HIS A 138 9.76 -11.83 7.44
CA HIS A 138 8.77 -12.57 6.67
C HIS A 138 7.43 -11.84 6.49
N SER A 139 7.48 -10.52 6.33
CA SER A 139 6.32 -9.63 6.31
C SER A 139 6.24 -8.85 5.00
N LEU A 140 5.03 -8.54 4.54
CA LEU A 140 4.82 -7.53 3.51
C LEU A 140 4.40 -6.23 4.19
N ILE A 141 5.21 -5.19 4.03
CA ILE A 141 4.99 -3.89 4.68
C ILE A 141 4.59 -2.86 3.61
N ILE A 142 3.45 -2.20 3.83
CA ILE A 142 2.97 -1.10 2.98
C ILE A 142 3.05 0.19 3.79
N LEU A 143 3.84 1.15 3.29
CA LEU A 143 3.80 2.54 3.71
C LEU A 143 2.99 3.32 2.68
N ASP A 144 1.77 3.71 3.04
CA ASP A 144 0.94 4.57 2.20
C ASP A 144 1.15 6.04 2.53
N GLU A 145 0.93 6.91 1.54
CA GLU A 145 1.01 8.38 1.67
C GLU A 145 2.39 8.86 2.15
N ALA A 146 3.42 8.18 1.66
CA ALA A 146 4.81 8.37 2.08
C ALA A 146 5.34 9.79 1.81
N GLN A 147 4.70 10.57 0.93
CA GLN A 147 5.06 11.97 0.72
C GLN A 147 4.99 12.80 2.01
N ASN A 148 4.17 12.38 2.98
CA ASN A 148 3.98 13.05 4.26
C ASN A 148 4.94 12.57 5.36
N THR A 149 5.97 11.79 5.02
CA THR A 149 7.04 11.43 5.94
C THR A 149 8.14 12.49 5.96
N LEU A 150 8.83 12.64 7.09
CA LEU A 150 10.12 13.33 7.19
C LEU A 150 11.30 12.39 6.85
N PRO A 151 12.49 12.92 6.51
CA PRO A 151 13.65 12.08 6.21
C PRO A 151 14.08 11.18 7.37
N GLN A 152 13.93 11.65 8.62
CA GLN A 152 14.26 10.88 9.82
C GLN A 152 13.27 9.73 10.04
N GLU A 153 11.99 9.96 9.71
CA GLU A 153 10.93 8.95 9.74
C GLU A 153 11.18 7.86 8.71
N MET A 154 11.50 8.22 7.47
CA MET A 154 11.89 7.24 6.45
C MET A 154 13.13 6.44 6.86
N LYS A 155 14.14 7.09 7.45
CA LYS A 155 15.31 6.39 7.99
C LYS A 155 14.91 5.39 9.07
N LEU A 156 14.02 5.78 9.99
CA LEU A 156 13.50 4.89 11.02
C LEU A 156 12.77 3.70 10.38
N PHE A 157 11.86 3.93 9.44
CA PHE A 157 11.08 2.90 8.76
C PHE A 157 11.96 1.91 7.98
N LEU A 158 12.81 2.42 7.08
CA LEU A 158 13.62 1.61 6.18
C LEU A 158 14.66 0.74 6.91
N THR A 159 15.05 1.12 8.13
CA THR A 159 16.02 0.35 8.95
C THR A 159 15.36 -0.69 9.85
N ARG A 160 14.04 -0.91 9.73
CA ARG A 160 13.26 -1.91 10.51
C ARG A 160 12.82 -3.12 9.68
N ILE A 161 13.19 -3.13 8.40
CA ILE A 161 12.83 -4.17 7.46
C ILE A 161 13.74 -5.37 7.73
N GLY A 162 13.13 -6.49 8.14
CA GLY A 162 13.81 -7.74 8.43
C GLY A 162 13.99 -8.64 7.20
N GLU A 163 14.51 -9.84 7.43
CA GLU A 163 14.76 -10.81 6.36
C GLU A 163 13.47 -11.41 5.81
N GLY A 164 13.48 -11.78 4.53
CA GLY A 164 12.33 -12.39 3.86
C GLY A 164 11.11 -11.49 3.75
N SER A 165 11.27 -10.18 3.98
CA SER A 165 10.21 -9.18 3.91
C SER A 165 10.20 -8.45 2.56
N GLN A 166 9.03 -7.96 2.19
CA GLN A 166 8.84 -7.08 1.03
C GLN A 166 8.26 -5.74 1.47
N VAL A 167 8.76 -4.64 0.91
CA VAL A 167 8.32 -3.29 1.25
C VAL A 167 7.81 -2.55 0.03
N ILE A 168 6.61 -1.99 0.18
CA ILE A 168 5.95 -1.17 -0.82
C ILE A 168 5.77 0.24 -0.24
N ILE A 169 6.34 1.23 -0.91
CA ILE A 169 6.25 2.64 -0.52
C ILE A 169 5.40 3.34 -1.57
N ASN A 170 4.17 3.69 -1.20
CA ASN A 170 3.25 4.42 -2.05
C ASN A 170 3.24 5.90 -1.65
N GLY A 171 3.18 6.80 -2.62
CA GLY A 171 2.93 8.21 -2.34
C GLY A 171 2.79 9.06 -3.58
N ASP A 172 2.72 10.37 -3.40
CA ASP A 172 2.78 11.35 -4.48
C ASP A 172 3.57 12.58 -4.03
N VAL A 173 4.77 12.78 -4.58
CA VAL A 173 5.67 13.86 -4.15
C VAL A 173 5.16 15.27 -4.49
N SER A 174 4.12 15.39 -5.32
CA SER A 174 3.44 16.66 -5.60
C SER A 174 2.38 17.01 -4.55
N GLN A 175 1.83 16.01 -3.84
CA GLN A 175 0.75 16.15 -2.86
C GLN A 175 1.26 16.15 -1.41
N THR A 176 2.44 16.74 -1.18
CA THR A 176 3.02 16.81 0.17
C THR A 176 2.30 17.86 1.02
N ASP A 177 1.81 17.45 2.19
CA ASP A 177 1.24 18.37 3.20
C ASP A 177 2.34 19.03 4.06
N LEU A 178 3.59 18.56 3.93
CA LEU A 178 4.72 19.07 4.68
C LEU A 178 5.22 20.41 4.15
N LYS A 179 5.54 21.32 5.07
CA LYS A 179 6.31 22.54 4.78
C LYS A 179 7.81 22.27 4.63
N GLU A 180 8.27 21.12 5.11
CA GLU A 180 9.67 20.69 5.07
C GLU A 180 9.93 19.73 3.91
N THR A 181 11.18 19.30 3.74
CA THR A 181 11.53 18.32 2.72
C THR A 181 10.91 16.96 3.05
N SER A 182 10.05 16.47 2.15
CA SER A 182 9.52 15.10 2.20
C SER A 182 10.63 14.03 2.24
N GLY A 183 10.46 13.07 3.14
CA GLY A 183 11.28 11.88 3.28
C GLY A 183 11.24 11.01 2.03
N LEU A 184 10.07 10.84 1.41
CA LEU A 184 9.93 10.12 0.14
C LEU A 184 10.84 10.73 -0.95
N ARG A 185 10.79 12.05 -1.12
CA ARG A 185 11.64 12.78 -2.09
C ARG A 185 13.13 12.55 -1.79
N LYS A 186 13.52 12.56 -0.50
CA LYS A 186 14.90 12.31 -0.09
C LYS A 186 15.34 10.87 -0.39
N VAL A 187 14.49 9.88 -0.13
CA VAL A 187 14.79 8.46 -0.39
C VAL A 187 14.92 8.20 -1.88
N ILE A 188 14.03 8.74 -2.72
CA ILE A 188 14.15 8.66 -4.19
C ILE A 188 15.48 9.21 -4.67
N HIS A 189 15.89 10.37 -4.16
CA HIS A 189 17.19 10.94 -4.48
C HIS A 189 18.34 10.01 -4.06
N MET A 190 18.27 9.39 -2.89
CA MET A 190 19.28 8.44 -2.41
C MET A 190 19.33 7.16 -3.24
N VAL A 191 18.19 6.59 -3.62
CA VAL A 191 18.11 5.42 -4.50
C VAL A 191 18.84 5.70 -5.81
N LYS A 192 18.55 6.84 -6.44
CA LYS A 192 19.22 7.26 -7.69
C LYS A 192 20.70 7.54 -7.48
N LYS A 193 21.07 8.31 -6.45
CA LYS A 193 22.45 8.72 -6.16
C LYS A 193 23.38 7.54 -5.86
N TYR A 194 22.88 6.54 -5.13
CA TYR A 194 23.67 5.38 -4.72
C TYR A 194 23.40 4.13 -5.57
N SER A 195 22.61 4.24 -6.63
CA SER A 195 22.24 3.12 -7.52
C SER A 195 21.69 1.91 -6.74
N LEU A 196 20.82 2.18 -5.76
CA LEU A 196 20.18 1.10 -4.99
C LEU A 196 19.23 0.30 -5.89
N PRO A 197 19.13 -1.03 -5.73
CA PRO A 197 18.29 -1.89 -6.56
C PRO A 197 16.81 -1.81 -6.12
N VAL A 198 16.25 -0.60 -6.15
CA VAL A 198 14.87 -0.31 -5.74
C VAL A 198 14.17 0.30 -6.95
N PRO A 199 13.25 -0.43 -7.61
CA PRO A 199 12.46 0.13 -8.69
C PRO A 199 11.67 1.35 -8.20
N ILE A 200 11.72 2.41 -9.00
CA ILE A 200 10.90 3.61 -8.82
C ILE A 200 9.95 3.65 -10.01
N ILE A 201 8.67 3.48 -9.73
CA ILE A 201 7.61 3.54 -10.74
C ILE A 201 6.85 4.84 -10.55
N GLU A 202 6.65 5.57 -11.64
CA GLU A 202 5.97 6.86 -11.63
C GLU A 202 4.74 6.78 -12.53
N PHE A 203 3.57 6.72 -11.89
CA PHE A 203 2.30 6.87 -12.57
C PHE A 203 2.06 8.33 -12.91
N THR A 204 1.40 8.54 -14.04
CA THR A 204 1.02 9.86 -14.54
C THR A 204 -0.50 10.01 -14.54
N MET A 205 -0.98 11.17 -14.99
CA MET A 205 -2.42 11.43 -15.17
C MET A 205 -3.05 10.49 -16.21
N ASP A 206 -2.27 9.97 -17.15
CA ASP A 206 -2.74 9.00 -18.16
C ASP A 206 -2.92 7.59 -17.59
N ASP A 207 -2.42 7.34 -16.38
CA ASP A 207 -2.61 6.08 -15.66
C ASP A 207 -3.88 6.07 -14.80
N ILE A 208 -4.65 7.17 -14.78
CA ILE A 208 -5.88 7.27 -13.98
C ILE A 208 -6.96 6.35 -14.55
N VAL A 209 -7.38 5.39 -13.75
CA VAL A 209 -8.49 4.49 -14.07
C VAL A 209 -9.70 4.90 -13.25
N ARG A 210 -10.45 5.87 -13.77
CA ARG A 210 -11.70 6.39 -13.20
C ARG A 210 -12.73 6.59 -14.30
N SER A 211 -13.96 6.92 -13.94
CA SER A 211 -14.95 7.38 -14.92
C SER A 211 -14.44 8.61 -15.65
N ASP A 212 -14.84 8.79 -16.92
CA ASP A 212 -14.37 9.87 -17.79
C ASP A 212 -14.49 11.25 -17.13
N ILE A 213 -15.63 11.53 -16.50
CA ILE A 213 -15.88 12.79 -15.80
C ILE A 213 -14.94 12.99 -14.60
N CYS A 214 -14.65 11.93 -13.84
CA CYS A 214 -13.74 12.01 -12.69
C CYS A 214 -12.32 12.28 -13.17
N ALA A 215 -11.86 11.59 -14.22
CA ALA A 215 -10.55 11.85 -14.81
C ALA A 215 -10.42 13.28 -15.35
N GLN A 216 -11.46 13.83 -15.97
CA GLN A 216 -11.50 15.24 -16.41
C GLN A 216 -11.35 16.21 -15.23
N TRP A 217 -12.07 15.99 -14.12
CA TRP A 217 -11.92 16.83 -12.92
C TRP A 217 -10.51 16.78 -12.33
N VAL A 218 -9.90 15.59 -12.26
CA VAL A 218 -8.52 15.47 -11.73
C VAL A 218 -7.54 16.24 -12.62
N ARG A 219 -7.68 16.17 -13.95
CA ARG A 219 -6.85 16.97 -14.88
C ARG A 219 -7.07 18.47 -14.67
N ALA A 220 -8.33 18.91 -14.54
CA ALA A 220 -8.65 20.32 -14.32
C ALA A 220 -8.02 20.86 -13.03
N PHE A 221 -8.13 20.14 -11.90
CA PHE A 221 -7.49 20.57 -10.64
C PHE A 221 -5.96 20.65 -10.77
N HIS A 222 -5.36 19.66 -11.43
CA HIS A 222 -3.91 19.66 -11.67
C HIS A 222 -3.46 20.84 -12.53
N GLU A 223 -4.20 21.22 -13.58
CA GLU A 223 -3.91 22.38 -14.42
C GLU A 223 -4.04 23.71 -13.66
N GLU A 224 -4.98 23.80 -12.72
CA GLU A 224 -5.16 24.95 -11.82
C GLU A 224 -4.14 24.98 -10.66
N GLY A 225 -3.33 23.93 -10.48
CA GLY A 225 -2.37 23.81 -9.38
C GLY A 225 -3.02 23.64 -8.01
N ILE A 226 -4.21 23.01 -7.96
CA ILE A 226 -5.02 22.73 -6.76
C ILE A 226 -4.89 21.27 -6.35
#